data_AF-A0A1F3VLQ5-F1
#
_entry.id   AF-A0A1F3VLQ5-F1
#
_cell.length_a   1.000
_cell.length_b   1.000
_cell.length_c   1.000
_cell.angle_alpha   90.00
_cell.angle_beta   90.00
_cell.angle_gamma   90.00
#
_symmetry.space_group_name_H-M   'P 1'
#
loop_
_entity.id
_entity.type
_entity.pdbx_description
1 polymer ?
#
loop_
_entity_poly.entity_id
_entity_poly.type
_entity_poly.pdbx_seq_one_letter_code
_entity_poly.pdbx_strand_id
1 'polypeptide(L)'
;MKKIILATFLLCFGNNLLAIHEGWTSGGGSILKDSNNPWFLFNTKEVRYCILHDPENFSASDELIKTVITQAVEFWKKDFSENVIFDLGQDGYGVATQNFVFEECSDNTDIRFQFGVLNPEQKKYLGDPRDYIAITVRTNYDRINLKGKGFIYLSSDNGPLKYNTKEKIPNPWSQGDGGVLHKVIAHELGHVFGINHTDTTHTGLMRSDYPQYLINHANDFDISINQNIRPFFNYNKINSHPFCDLEKNVREFLNLGPNVKCIGFKHKAYNNEWFLYEVVEGEYTKILATFLSGMNTSSFTSIVGIWVPEEQTLFPKNYSGKTLGANCHSRMTAFGSINSTTSENKTFYFDLDLFADTVIFFRNGHPIFTRHVFSKKN
;
A
#
# COMPACT_ATOMS: atom_id res chain seq x y z
N MET A 1 31.81 -69.40 -38.73
CA MET A 1 31.19 -68.23 -39.40
C MET A 1 30.18 -67.59 -38.44
N LYS A 2 30.13 -66.25 -38.45
CA LYS A 2 29.76 -65.35 -37.36
C LYS A 2 28.30 -65.48 -36.88
N LYS A 3 28.09 -65.57 -35.56
CA LYS A 3 26.81 -65.32 -34.90
C LYS A 3 26.72 -63.83 -34.59
N ILE A 4 25.72 -63.15 -35.16
CA ILE A 4 25.38 -61.75 -34.86
C ILE A 4 24.44 -61.77 -33.65
N ILE A 5 24.93 -61.29 -32.51
CA ILE A 5 24.12 -61.02 -31.31
C ILE A 5 23.69 -59.56 -31.42
N LEU A 6 22.40 -59.34 -31.70
CA LEU A 6 21.78 -58.02 -31.71
C LEU A 6 21.42 -57.68 -30.25
N ALA A 7 22.27 -56.91 -29.59
CA ALA A 7 22.03 -56.37 -28.26
C ALA A 7 21.16 -55.12 -28.36
N THR A 8 19.89 -55.23 -27.99
CA THR A 8 18.97 -54.10 -27.84
C THR A 8 19.40 -53.27 -26.62
N PHE A 9 20.16 -52.21 -26.87
CA PHE A 9 20.55 -51.21 -25.88
C PHE A 9 19.36 -50.30 -25.62
N LEU A 10 18.54 -50.65 -24.62
CA LEU A 10 17.46 -49.80 -24.13
C LEU A 10 18.09 -48.67 -23.31
N LEU A 11 18.39 -47.55 -23.99
CA LEU A 11 18.83 -46.31 -23.39
C LEU A 11 17.69 -45.73 -22.53
N CYS A 12 17.74 -46.03 -21.23
CA CYS A 12 17.03 -45.26 -20.20
C CYS A 12 17.65 -43.86 -20.15
N PHE A 13 17.25 -42.96 -21.05
CA PHE A 13 17.32 -41.52 -20.82
C PHE A 13 16.27 -41.18 -19.75
N GLY A 14 16.59 -41.52 -18.50
CA GLY A 14 15.95 -40.92 -17.35
C GLY A 14 16.29 -39.44 -17.37
N ASN A 15 15.39 -38.64 -17.93
CA ASN A 15 15.37 -37.19 -17.76
C ASN A 15 15.18 -36.90 -16.27
N ASN A 16 16.28 -36.91 -15.52
CA ASN A 16 16.37 -36.17 -14.28
C ASN A 16 16.37 -34.69 -14.66
N LEU A 17 15.18 -34.17 -15.00
CA LEU A 17 14.86 -32.78 -14.75
C LEU A 17 15.00 -32.62 -13.25
N LEU A 18 16.20 -32.25 -12.82
CA LEU A 18 16.41 -31.62 -11.53
C LEU A 18 15.57 -30.35 -11.57
N ALA A 19 14.32 -30.47 -11.12
CA ALA A 19 13.53 -29.32 -10.72
C ALA A 19 14.34 -28.70 -9.58
N ILE A 20 15.14 -27.68 -9.93
CA ILE A 20 15.72 -26.78 -8.96
C ILE A 20 14.50 -26.11 -8.33
N HIS A 21 14.01 -26.70 -7.24
CA HIS A 21 13.02 -26.09 -6.38
C HIS A 21 13.72 -24.91 -5.71
N GLU A 22 13.68 -23.77 -6.38
CA GLU A 22 13.99 -22.49 -5.74
C GLU A 22 13.08 -22.36 -4.51
N GLY A 23 13.72 -22.19 -3.36
CA GLY A 23 13.03 -22.19 -2.07
C GLY A 23 11.99 -21.08 -2.00
N TRP A 24 10.87 -21.36 -1.34
CA TRP A 24 9.86 -20.34 -1.07
C TRP A 24 10.46 -19.28 -0.14
N THR A 25 10.18 -18.02 -0.43
CA THR A 25 10.64 -16.89 0.38
C THR A 25 9.45 -16.07 0.87
N SER A 26 9.34 -15.91 2.19
CA SER A 26 8.58 -14.85 2.85
C SER A 26 9.54 -13.71 3.23
N GLY A 27 9.12 -12.46 3.06
CA GLY A 27 9.97 -11.29 3.32
C GLY A 27 10.47 -11.23 4.77
N GLY A 28 11.71 -10.76 4.97
CA GLY A 28 12.16 -10.29 6.29
C GLY A 28 13.59 -10.58 6.76
N GLY A 29 14.46 -11.32 6.03
CA GLY A 29 15.82 -11.52 6.59
C GLY A 29 16.82 -12.49 5.94
N SER A 30 16.70 -12.85 4.66
CA SER A 30 17.71 -13.70 3.99
C SER A 30 18.68 -12.86 3.13
N ILE A 31 19.86 -13.41 2.86
CA ILE A 31 20.97 -12.79 2.10
C ILE A 31 20.42 -12.11 0.83
N LEU A 32 20.56 -10.78 0.80
CA LEU A 32 20.03 -9.80 -0.17
C LEU A 32 20.36 -10.12 -1.65
N LYS A 33 19.66 -11.08 -2.25
CA LYS A 33 19.70 -11.37 -3.69
C LYS A 33 18.32 -11.09 -4.31
N ASP A 34 17.79 -12.02 -5.08
CA ASP A 34 16.46 -11.91 -5.69
C ASP A 34 15.31 -11.90 -4.68
N SER A 35 15.51 -12.27 -3.41
CA SER A 35 14.44 -12.35 -2.39
C SER A 35 13.58 -11.09 -2.29
N ASN A 36 14.18 -9.92 -2.58
CA ASN A 36 13.53 -8.61 -2.49
C ASN A 36 13.18 -8.01 -3.86
N ASN A 37 13.44 -8.74 -4.95
CA ASN A 37 13.09 -8.25 -6.28
C ASN A 37 11.56 -8.14 -6.43
N PRO A 38 11.07 -7.09 -7.13
CA PRO A 38 9.71 -7.06 -7.62
C PRO A 38 9.40 -8.33 -8.41
N TRP A 39 8.18 -8.84 -8.26
CA TRP A 39 7.73 -10.00 -9.01
C TRP A 39 7.48 -9.66 -10.48
N PHE A 40 7.16 -8.41 -10.79
CA PHE A 40 6.84 -8.00 -12.14
C PHE A 40 7.51 -6.68 -12.47
N LEU A 41 8.25 -6.69 -13.58
CA LEU A 41 8.82 -5.51 -14.20
C LEU A 41 8.09 -5.20 -15.50
N PHE A 42 8.45 -4.08 -16.14
CA PHE A 42 7.86 -3.53 -17.36
C PHE A 42 7.74 -4.50 -18.55
N ASN A 43 8.57 -5.55 -18.58
CA ASN A 43 8.53 -6.60 -19.61
C ASN A 43 7.30 -7.50 -19.46
N THR A 44 6.80 -7.66 -18.24
CA THR A 44 5.51 -8.31 -17.99
C THR A 44 4.41 -7.33 -18.37
N LYS A 45 3.52 -7.71 -19.29
CA LYS A 45 2.36 -6.86 -19.67
C LYS A 45 1.10 -7.23 -18.91
N GLU A 46 0.94 -8.52 -18.65
CA GLU A 46 -0.21 -9.07 -17.94
C GLU A 46 0.25 -9.92 -16.76
N VAL A 47 -0.40 -9.72 -15.62
CA VAL A 47 -0.28 -10.55 -14.42
C VAL A 47 -1.60 -11.27 -14.24
N ARG A 48 -1.58 -12.60 -14.36
CA ARG A 48 -2.78 -13.40 -14.17
C ARG A 48 -2.95 -13.73 -12.71
N TYR A 49 -4.10 -13.40 -12.15
CA TYR A 49 -4.40 -13.68 -10.75
C TYR A 49 -5.71 -14.43 -10.60
N CYS A 50 -5.81 -15.20 -9.53
CA CYS A 50 -7.04 -15.89 -9.16
C CYS A 50 -7.34 -15.70 -7.66
N ILE A 51 -8.56 -16.06 -7.25
CA ILE A 51 -9.03 -15.91 -5.87
C ILE A 51 -9.46 -17.28 -5.35
N LEU A 52 -8.93 -17.69 -4.20
CA LEU A 52 -9.43 -18.78 -3.39
C LEU A 52 -10.02 -18.20 -2.12
N HIS A 53 -11.28 -18.52 -1.83
CA HIS A 53 -12.04 -17.90 -0.75
C HIS A 53 -12.80 -18.96 0.06
N ASP A 54 -12.72 -18.85 1.38
CA ASP A 54 -13.54 -19.60 2.34
C ASP A 54 -14.71 -18.72 2.84
N PRO A 55 -15.87 -18.72 2.15
CA PRO A 55 -16.99 -17.83 2.46
C PRO A 55 -17.67 -18.16 3.80
N GLU A 56 -17.39 -19.32 4.40
CA GLU A 56 -17.96 -19.68 5.70
C GLU A 56 -17.21 -18.98 6.84
N ASN A 57 -15.91 -18.73 6.67
CA ASN A 57 -15.04 -18.24 7.74
C ASN A 57 -14.43 -16.86 7.47
N PHE A 58 -14.46 -16.39 6.23
CA PHE A 58 -13.99 -15.08 5.80
C PHE A 58 -15.18 -14.18 5.49
N SER A 59 -15.25 -13.02 6.12
CA SER A 59 -16.46 -12.19 6.18
C SER A 59 -16.69 -11.29 4.97
N ALA A 60 -15.67 -11.05 4.15
CA ALA A 60 -15.82 -10.29 2.92
C ALA A 60 -16.46 -11.16 1.82
N SER A 61 -17.33 -10.58 0.99
CA SER A 61 -17.88 -11.29 -0.17
C SER A 61 -16.88 -11.37 -1.33
N ASP A 62 -17.09 -12.30 -2.27
CA ASP A 62 -16.29 -12.40 -3.50
C ASP A 62 -16.24 -11.08 -4.29
N GLU A 63 -17.38 -10.40 -4.38
CA GLU A 63 -17.49 -9.12 -5.09
C GLU A 63 -16.67 -8.03 -4.39
N LEU A 64 -16.73 -7.98 -3.07
CA LEU A 64 -15.94 -7.04 -2.27
C LEU A 64 -14.45 -7.33 -2.43
N ILE A 65 -14.04 -8.59 -2.30
CA ILE A 65 -12.64 -9.03 -2.49
C ILE A 65 -12.12 -8.60 -3.86
N LYS A 66 -12.85 -8.87 -4.94
CA LYS A 66 -12.46 -8.50 -6.32
C LYS A 66 -12.30 -6.99 -6.47
N THR A 67 -13.26 -6.23 -5.93
CA THR A 67 -13.25 -4.76 -5.94
C THR A 67 -12.02 -4.22 -5.22
N VAL A 68 -11.75 -4.74 -4.03
CA VAL A 68 -10.65 -4.32 -3.19
C VAL A 68 -9.29 -4.65 -3.81
N ILE A 69 -9.11 -5.84 -4.38
CA ILE A 69 -7.87 -6.20 -5.11
C ILE A 69 -7.63 -5.21 -6.24
N THR A 70 -8.67 -4.89 -7.02
CA THR A 70 -8.57 -3.94 -8.13
C THR A 70 -8.12 -2.56 -7.64
N GLN A 71 -8.72 -2.07 -6.55
CA GLN A 71 -8.37 -0.77 -5.96
C GLN A 71 -6.95 -0.75 -5.40
N ALA A 72 -6.52 -1.82 -4.73
CA ALA A 72 -5.16 -1.93 -4.19
C ALA A 72 -4.09 -2.01 -5.29
N VAL A 73 -4.41 -2.65 -6.42
CA VAL A 73 -3.56 -2.63 -7.62
C VAL A 73 -3.48 -1.21 -8.18
N GLU A 74 -4.62 -0.55 -8.43
CA GLU A 74 -4.65 0.81 -8.97
C GLU A 74 -3.99 1.83 -8.04
N PHE A 75 -4.08 1.64 -6.72
CA PHE A 75 -3.35 2.42 -5.72
C PHE A 75 -1.83 2.41 -6.02
N TRP A 76 -1.23 1.23 -6.19
CA TRP A 76 0.20 1.12 -6.49
C TRP A 76 0.56 1.63 -7.88
N LYS A 77 -0.27 1.36 -8.90
CA LYS A 77 -0.03 1.89 -10.26
C LYS A 77 0.04 3.41 -10.24
N LYS A 78 -0.91 4.04 -9.53
CA LYS A 78 -0.94 5.49 -9.32
C LYS A 78 0.30 5.96 -8.58
N ASP A 79 0.62 5.34 -7.43
CA ASP A 79 1.78 5.70 -6.62
C ASP A 79 3.08 5.67 -7.43
N PHE A 80 3.38 4.55 -8.08
CA PHE A 80 4.57 4.41 -8.91
C PHE A 80 4.57 5.36 -10.13
N SER A 81 3.41 5.76 -10.65
CA SER A 81 3.35 6.71 -11.77
C SER A 81 3.60 8.17 -11.37
N GLU A 82 3.19 8.57 -10.16
CA GLU A 82 3.26 9.95 -9.67
C GLU A 82 4.56 10.24 -8.90
N ASN A 83 5.12 9.24 -8.23
CA ASN A 83 6.23 9.42 -7.27
C ASN A 83 7.59 8.90 -7.74
N VAL A 84 7.70 8.28 -8.91
CA VAL A 84 9.01 7.88 -9.45
C VAL A 84 9.69 9.13 -10.03
N ILE A 85 10.43 9.81 -9.15
CA ILE A 85 11.18 11.07 -9.40
C ILE A 85 12.32 10.88 -10.41
N PHE A 86 12.68 9.65 -10.76
CA PHE A 86 13.71 9.40 -11.76
C PHE A 86 13.09 9.32 -13.15
N ASP A 87 13.58 10.21 -14.03
CA ASP A 87 13.49 10.11 -15.47
C ASP A 87 14.12 8.78 -15.90
N LEU A 88 13.32 7.71 -15.83
CA LEU A 88 13.58 6.41 -16.42
C LEU A 88 13.41 6.52 -17.93
N GLY A 89 14.04 7.54 -18.51
CA GLY A 89 13.92 7.95 -19.90
C GLY A 89 13.98 6.73 -20.79
N GLN A 90 12.86 6.41 -21.44
CA GLN A 90 12.67 5.41 -22.49
C GLN A 90 13.16 3.95 -22.26
N ASP A 91 13.87 3.65 -21.18
CA ASP A 91 14.68 2.43 -21.03
C ASP A 91 14.01 1.32 -20.20
N GLY A 92 12.72 1.46 -19.87
CA GLY A 92 11.91 0.36 -19.34
C GLY A 92 12.33 -0.13 -17.96
N TYR A 93 12.00 0.60 -16.89
CA TYR A 93 12.18 0.10 -15.51
C TYR A 93 10.89 0.17 -14.68
N GLY A 94 9.74 0.14 -15.35
CA GLY A 94 8.44 0.24 -14.70
C GLY A 94 8.14 -0.94 -13.76
N VAL A 95 7.78 -0.62 -12.52
CA VAL A 95 7.12 -1.53 -11.56
C VAL A 95 5.66 -1.09 -11.46
N ALA A 96 4.76 -2.03 -11.15
CA ALA A 96 3.31 -1.76 -11.09
C ALA A 96 2.78 -1.10 -12.39
N THR A 97 3.27 -1.52 -13.55
CA THR A 97 2.76 -1.04 -14.86
C THR A 97 1.85 -2.08 -15.53
N GLN A 98 1.70 -3.24 -14.92
CA GLN A 98 1.05 -4.40 -15.53
C GLN A 98 -0.48 -4.28 -15.52
N ASN A 99 -1.12 -4.92 -16.49
CA ASN A 99 -2.54 -5.21 -16.42
C ASN A 99 -2.78 -6.45 -15.56
N PHE A 100 -3.65 -6.37 -14.55
CA PHE A 100 -3.99 -7.50 -13.70
C PHE A 100 -5.26 -8.16 -14.25
N VAL A 101 -5.16 -9.43 -14.64
CA VAL A 101 -6.24 -10.16 -15.30
C VAL A 101 -6.72 -11.27 -14.39
N PHE A 102 -7.99 -11.20 -13.98
CA PHE A 102 -8.63 -12.26 -13.21
C PHE A 102 -8.86 -13.50 -14.08
N GLU A 103 -8.54 -14.68 -13.55
CA GLU A 103 -8.80 -15.97 -14.16
C GLU A 103 -9.22 -17.03 -13.12
N GLU A 104 -9.73 -18.16 -13.60
CA GLU A 104 -9.88 -19.35 -12.77
C GLU A 104 -8.51 -19.88 -12.31
N CYS A 105 -8.44 -20.37 -11.08
CA CYS A 105 -7.18 -20.79 -10.50
C CYS A 105 -6.57 -21.98 -11.26
N SER A 106 -5.32 -21.82 -11.70
CA SER A 106 -4.53 -22.86 -12.35
C SER A 106 -3.10 -22.87 -11.83
N ASP A 107 -2.29 -23.84 -12.27
CA ASP A 107 -0.85 -23.86 -11.99
C ASP A 107 -0.06 -22.80 -12.79
N ASN A 108 -0.70 -22.21 -13.80
CA ASN A 108 -0.11 -21.15 -14.62
C ASN A 108 -0.40 -19.74 -14.11
N THR A 109 -1.26 -19.61 -13.09
CA THR A 109 -1.58 -18.33 -12.42
C THR A 109 -0.33 -17.74 -11.79
N ASP A 110 -0.13 -16.42 -11.93
CA ASP A 110 1.04 -15.73 -11.40
C ASP A 110 0.87 -15.42 -9.90
N ILE A 111 -0.31 -14.95 -9.48
CA ILE A 111 -0.64 -14.66 -8.07
C ILE A 111 -1.94 -15.34 -7.66
N ARG A 112 -1.91 -16.09 -6.56
CA ARG A 112 -3.12 -16.59 -5.89
C ARG A 112 -3.44 -15.71 -4.69
N PHE A 113 -4.60 -15.06 -4.67
CA PHE A 113 -5.13 -14.41 -3.48
C PHE A 113 -5.94 -15.42 -2.67
N GLN A 114 -5.54 -15.67 -1.43
CA GLN A 114 -6.05 -16.77 -0.61
C GLN A 114 -6.66 -16.22 0.68
N PHE A 115 -7.98 -16.21 0.76
CA PHE A 115 -8.76 -15.66 1.87
C PHE A 115 -9.28 -16.79 2.73
N GLY A 116 -8.57 -17.11 3.81
CA GLY A 116 -8.92 -18.23 4.67
C GLY A 116 -8.69 -19.61 4.06
N VAL A 117 -7.90 -19.72 2.99
CA VAL A 117 -7.64 -20.98 2.29
C VAL A 117 -6.14 -21.23 2.22
N LEU A 118 -5.69 -22.41 2.66
CA LEU A 118 -4.32 -22.88 2.49
C LEU A 118 -4.32 -24.38 2.18
N ASN A 119 -3.50 -24.79 1.21
CA ASN A 119 -3.27 -26.20 0.96
C ASN A 119 -2.30 -26.81 2.00
N PRO A 120 -2.18 -28.15 2.10
CA PRO A 120 -1.33 -28.79 3.11
C PRO A 120 0.16 -28.41 3.02
N GLU A 121 0.69 -28.24 1.80
CA GLU A 121 2.09 -27.85 1.59
C GLU A 121 2.35 -26.43 2.11
N GLN A 122 1.41 -25.51 1.84
CA GLN A 122 1.46 -24.14 2.33
C GLN A 122 1.39 -24.07 3.84
N LYS A 123 0.49 -24.84 4.47
CA LYS A 123 0.42 -24.95 5.94
C LYS A 123 1.74 -25.45 6.51
N LYS A 124 2.32 -26.49 5.91
CA LYS A 124 3.62 -27.03 6.34
C LYS A 124 4.74 -26.00 6.24
N TYR A 125 4.78 -25.21 5.17
CA TYR A 125 5.78 -24.15 4.99
C TYR A 125 5.61 -23.01 6.00
N LEU A 126 4.38 -22.55 6.20
CA LEU A 126 4.08 -21.40 7.08
C LEU A 126 4.15 -21.74 8.58
N GLY A 127 4.03 -23.01 8.95
CA GLY A 127 3.90 -23.42 10.34
C GLY A 127 2.46 -23.24 10.82
N ASP A 128 2.26 -22.45 11.88
CA ASP A 128 0.90 -22.10 12.32
C ASP A 128 0.41 -20.86 11.55
N PRO A 129 -0.51 -21.00 10.58
CA PRO A 129 -0.97 -19.87 9.78
C PRO A 129 -1.71 -18.80 10.61
N ARG A 130 -2.14 -19.14 11.82
CA ARG A 130 -2.83 -18.21 12.74
C ARG A 130 -1.89 -17.14 13.31
N ASP A 131 -0.58 -17.32 13.17
CA ASP A 131 0.41 -16.32 13.59
C ASP A 131 0.49 -15.13 12.63
N TYR A 132 -0.19 -15.20 11.48
CA TYR A 132 -0.19 -14.15 10.46
C TYR A 132 -1.60 -13.59 10.28
N ILE A 133 -1.72 -12.26 10.21
CA ILE A 133 -2.93 -11.61 9.70
C ILE A 133 -2.98 -11.74 8.18
N ALA A 134 -1.85 -11.43 7.55
CA ALA A 134 -1.62 -11.59 6.12
C ALA A 134 -0.14 -11.91 5.88
N ILE A 135 0.16 -12.54 4.74
CA ILE A 135 1.53 -12.80 4.30
C ILE A 135 1.60 -12.97 2.78
N THR A 136 2.64 -12.39 2.18
CA THR A 136 3.01 -12.59 0.78
C THR A 136 4.17 -13.57 0.68
N VAL A 137 4.00 -14.64 -0.09
CA VAL A 137 5.00 -15.68 -0.29
C VAL A 137 5.28 -15.85 -1.77
N ARG A 138 6.55 -15.69 -2.15
CA ARG A 138 7.02 -16.00 -3.50
C ARG A 138 7.44 -17.46 -3.56
N THR A 139 6.84 -18.23 -4.47
CA THR A 139 7.08 -19.68 -4.61
C THR A 139 8.03 -20.02 -5.76
N ASN A 140 8.22 -19.10 -6.72
CA ASN A 140 9.12 -19.27 -7.85
C ASN A 140 9.58 -17.90 -8.38
N TYR A 141 10.80 -17.80 -8.91
CA TYR A 141 11.32 -16.60 -9.55
C TYR A 141 12.11 -16.92 -10.83
N ASP A 142 11.55 -16.61 -11.99
CA ASP A 142 12.26 -16.70 -13.26
C ASP A 142 13.33 -15.61 -13.33
N ARG A 143 14.59 -15.97 -13.04
CA ARG A 143 15.75 -15.06 -13.09
C ARG A 143 16.10 -14.57 -14.49
N ILE A 144 15.64 -15.24 -15.54
CA ILE A 144 15.92 -14.83 -16.93
C ILE A 144 15.00 -13.67 -17.31
N ASN A 145 13.72 -13.79 -16.95
CA ASN A 145 12.67 -12.81 -17.26
C ASN A 145 12.29 -11.90 -16.09
N LEU A 146 12.98 -12.03 -14.96
CA LEU A 146 12.75 -11.32 -13.69
C LEU A 146 11.28 -11.36 -13.25
N LYS A 147 10.66 -12.54 -13.33
CA LYS A 147 9.23 -12.75 -13.08
C LYS A 147 9.00 -13.68 -11.88
N GLY A 148 8.26 -13.19 -10.88
CA GLY A 148 7.84 -13.95 -9.72
C GLY A 148 6.49 -14.64 -9.89
N LYS A 149 6.29 -15.71 -9.12
CA LYS A 149 4.99 -16.32 -8.85
C LYS A 149 4.83 -16.59 -7.37
N GLY A 150 3.59 -16.66 -6.90
CA GLY A 150 3.32 -17.01 -5.51
C GLY A 150 1.89 -16.75 -5.08
N PHE A 151 1.73 -16.49 -3.78
CA PHE A 151 0.43 -16.25 -3.20
C PHE A 151 0.46 -15.16 -2.12
N ILE A 152 -0.68 -14.53 -1.95
CA ILE A 152 -0.98 -13.62 -0.83
C ILE A 152 -2.05 -14.32 0.00
N TYR A 153 -1.73 -14.64 1.25
CA TYR A 153 -2.66 -15.26 2.19
C TYR A 153 -3.16 -14.24 3.20
N LEU A 154 -4.46 -14.23 3.48
CA LEU A 154 -5.10 -13.50 4.57
C LEU A 154 -5.85 -14.49 5.45
N SER A 155 -5.64 -14.38 6.76
CA SER A 155 -6.29 -15.26 7.74
C SER A 155 -7.78 -15.00 7.87
N SER A 156 -8.54 -16.05 8.12
CA SER A 156 -10.00 -15.99 8.32
C SER A 156 -10.37 -15.17 9.57
N ASP A 157 -11.57 -14.60 9.58
CA ASP A 157 -12.14 -14.00 10.80
C ASP A 157 -12.60 -15.06 11.81
N ASN A 158 -12.97 -16.25 11.29
CA ASN A 158 -13.57 -17.34 12.03
C ASN A 158 -12.92 -18.68 11.65
N GLY A 159 -13.35 -19.76 12.32
CA GLY A 159 -12.92 -21.11 12.01
C GLY A 159 -11.47 -21.44 12.40
N PRO A 160 -10.95 -22.59 11.91
CA PRO A 160 -9.64 -23.12 12.32
C PRO A 160 -8.43 -22.27 11.89
N LEU A 161 -8.59 -21.43 10.86
CA LEU A 161 -7.54 -20.55 10.33
C LEU A 161 -7.66 -19.11 10.83
N LYS A 162 -8.49 -18.88 11.85
CA LYS A 162 -8.60 -17.58 12.51
C LYS A 162 -7.27 -17.18 13.14
N TYR A 163 -6.83 -15.95 12.87
CA TYR A 163 -5.63 -15.37 13.45
C TYR A 163 -5.64 -15.32 15.00
N ASN A 164 -4.47 -15.44 15.62
CA ASN A 164 -4.29 -15.45 17.08
C ASN A 164 -4.04 -14.03 17.62
N THR A 165 -5.06 -13.16 17.67
CA THR A 165 -4.92 -11.81 18.22
C THR A 165 -5.81 -11.59 19.44
N LYS A 166 -5.39 -10.67 20.33
CA LYS A 166 -6.11 -10.39 21.58
C LYS A 166 -7.40 -9.60 21.37
N GLU A 167 -7.51 -8.87 20.27
CA GLU A 167 -8.59 -7.91 20.02
C GLU A 167 -9.50 -8.35 18.88
N LYS A 168 -10.80 -8.12 19.08
CA LYS A 168 -11.90 -8.83 18.43
C LYS A 168 -12.80 -7.85 17.70
N ILE A 169 -12.27 -7.15 16.72
CA ILE A 169 -13.16 -6.48 15.79
C ILE A 169 -13.93 -7.60 15.07
N PRO A 170 -15.27 -7.62 15.12
CA PRO A 170 -16.02 -8.64 14.43
C PRO A 170 -15.97 -8.35 12.93
N ASN A 171 -15.64 -9.38 12.15
CA ASN A 171 -15.68 -9.35 10.69
C ASN A 171 -14.86 -8.20 10.06
N PRO A 172 -13.59 -7.96 10.47
CA PRO A 172 -12.78 -6.84 9.99
C PRO A 172 -12.70 -6.74 8.47
N TRP A 173 -12.72 -7.87 7.76
CA TRP A 173 -12.59 -7.88 6.31
C TRP A 173 -13.80 -7.29 5.57
N SER A 174 -14.97 -7.21 6.19
CA SER A 174 -16.16 -6.56 5.63
C SER A 174 -16.44 -5.16 6.19
N GLN A 175 -15.64 -4.67 7.15
CA GLN A 175 -15.88 -3.36 7.75
C GLN A 175 -15.52 -2.19 6.84
N GLY A 176 -16.30 -1.10 6.94
CA GLY A 176 -16.03 0.16 6.23
C GLY A 176 -15.94 -0.04 4.72
N ASP A 177 -16.87 -0.78 4.13
CA ASP A 177 -16.87 -1.19 2.73
C ASP A 177 -15.57 -1.92 2.32
N GLY A 178 -14.96 -2.67 3.25
CA GLY A 178 -13.74 -3.46 3.02
C GLY A 178 -12.43 -2.69 3.19
N GLY A 179 -12.40 -1.53 3.84
CA GLY A 179 -11.16 -0.74 3.84
C GLY A 179 -10.01 -1.31 4.68
N VAL A 180 -10.29 -2.13 5.70
CA VAL A 180 -9.24 -2.90 6.37
C VAL A 180 -8.63 -3.88 5.37
N LEU A 181 -9.49 -4.62 4.67
CA LEU A 181 -9.10 -5.55 3.62
C LEU A 181 -8.27 -4.85 2.53
N HIS A 182 -8.68 -3.66 2.10
CA HIS A 182 -7.96 -2.85 1.11
C HIS A 182 -6.56 -2.50 1.56
N LYS A 183 -6.42 -1.92 2.76
CA LYS A 183 -5.11 -1.50 3.27
C LYS A 183 -4.18 -2.69 3.50
N VAL A 184 -4.71 -3.83 3.96
CA VAL A 184 -3.92 -5.06 4.11
C VAL A 184 -3.50 -5.63 2.75
N ILE A 185 -4.41 -5.73 1.77
CA ILE A 185 -4.05 -6.19 0.42
C ILE A 185 -3.05 -5.24 -0.24
N ALA A 186 -3.18 -3.92 -0.03
CA ALA A 186 -2.23 -2.94 -0.52
C ALA A 186 -0.84 -3.13 0.13
N HIS A 187 -0.76 -3.39 1.44
CA HIS A 187 0.50 -3.76 2.10
C HIS A 187 1.16 -4.97 1.44
N GLU A 188 0.41 -6.06 1.29
CA GLU A 188 0.91 -7.31 0.70
C GLU A 188 1.34 -7.13 -0.77
N LEU A 189 0.58 -6.36 -1.56
CA LEU A 189 0.98 -6.01 -2.92
C LEU A 189 2.25 -5.14 -2.95
N GLY A 190 2.52 -4.34 -1.92
CA GLY A 190 3.80 -3.64 -1.79
C GLY A 190 4.98 -4.60 -1.83
N HIS A 191 4.87 -5.75 -1.16
CA HIS A 191 5.89 -6.82 -1.23
C HIS A 191 6.00 -7.45 -2.62
N VAL A 192 4.88 -7.65 -3.32
CA VAL A 192 4.89 -8.09 -4.73
C VAL A 192 5.65 -7.10 -5.61
N PHE A 193 5.56 -5.80 -5.32
CA PHE A 193 6.28 -4.74 -6.01
C PHE A 193 7.70 -4.48 -5.47
N GLY A 194 8.23 -5.35 -4.61
CA GLY A 194 9.61 -5.30 -4.12
C GLY A 194 9.85 -4.28 -3.01
N ILE A 195 8.79 -3.82 -2.35
CA ILE A 195 8.89 -2.92 -1.21
C ILE A 195 9.06 -3.73 0.07
N ASN A 196 10.15 -3.46 0.79
CA ASN A 196 10.41 -4.06 2.10
C ASN A 196 9.67 -3.33 3.21
N HIS A 197 9.63 -3.94 4.40
CA HIS A 197 9.11 -3.25 5.56
C HIS A 197 9.92 -2.00 5.90
N THR A 198 9.23 -0.97 6.38
CA THR A 198 9.82 0.28 6.87
C THR A 198 9.53 0.41 8.36
N ASP A 199 10.38 -0.18 9.21
CA ASP A 199 10.19 -0.14 10.66
C ASP A 199 10.54 1.22 11.29
N THR A 200 10.87 2.23 10.48
CA THR A 200 11.33 3.55 10.94
C THR A 200 10.20 4.52 11.27
N THR A 201 8.96 4.27 10.83
CA THR A 201 7.83 5.17 11.07
C THR A 201 6.66 4.44 11.71
N HIS A 202 5.94 5.09 12.63
CA HIS A 202 4.77 4.52 13.31
C HIS A 202 3.49 4.59 12.48
N THR A 203 3.53 5.02 11.22
CA THR A 203 2.32 5.28 10.42
C THR A 203 2.39 4.79 8.97
N GLY A 204 3.52 4.24 8.52
CA GLY A 204 3.67 3.79 7.13
C GLY A 204 2.84 2.56 6.78
N LEU A 205 2.29 2.52 5.56
CA LEU A 205 1.60 1.36 4.98
C LEU A 205 2.46 0.10 5.06
N MET A 206 3.78 0.22 4.91
CA MET A 206 4.71 -0.91 4.85
C MET A 206 5.39 -1.22 6.19
N ARG A 207 4.82 -0.87 7.36
CA ARG A 207 5.38 -1.35 8.64
C ARG A 207 5.15 -2.84 8.83
N SER A 208 6.09 -3.55 9.44
CA SER A 208 5.97 -5.00 9.69
C SER A 208 4.75 -5.40 10.51
N ASP A 209 4.29 -4.54 11.43
CA ASP A 209 3.11 -4.75 12.25
C ASP A 209 1.83 -4.11 11.68
N TYR A 210 1.86 -3.54 10.47
CA TYR A 210 0.76 -2.76 9.91
C TYR A 210 -0.57 -3.52 9.81
N PRO A 211 -0.63 -4.75 9.25
CA PRO A 211 -1.87 -5.52 9.22
C PRO A 211 -2.43 -5.79 10.63
N GLN A 212 -1.55 -6.13 11.58
CA GLN A 212 -1.93 -6.36 12.97
C GLN A 212 -2.47 -5.10 13.63
N TYR A 213 -1.80 -3.97 13.39
CA TYR A 213 -2.19 -2.68 13.91
C TYR A 213 -3.57 -2.26 13.41
N LEU A 214 -3.86 -2.44 12.11
CA LEU A 214 -5.18 -2.17 11.55
C LEU A 214 -6.29 -3.01 12.18
N ILE A 215 -6.06 -4.31 12.38
CA ILE A 215 -7.06 -5.21 12.99
C ILE A 215 -7.33 -4.83 14.44
N ASN A 216 -6.32 -4.36 15.18
CA ASN A 216 -6.48 -3.95 16.56
C ASN A 216 -7.17 -2.58 16.71
N HIS A 217 -6.95 -1.67 15.75
CA HIS A 217 -7.40 -0.28 15.84
C HIS A 217 -8.43 0.09 14.77
N ALA A 218 -9.12 -0.88 14.14
CA ALA A 218 -10.00 -0.56 13.02
C ALA A 218 -11.12 0.43 13.41
N ASN A 219 -11.63 0.36 14.65
CA ASN A 219 -12.63 1.33 15.14
C ASN A 219 -12.10 2.78 15.21
N ASP A 220 -10.78 2.97 15.27
CA ASP A 220 -10.14 4.28 15.36
C ASP A 220 -9.89 4.90 13.97
N PHE A 221 -10.09 4.11 12.90
CA PHE A 221 -9.91 4.58 11.53
C PHE A 221 -11.26 4.82 10.86
N ASP A 222 -11.38 5.95 10.16
CA ASP A 222 -12.38 6.04 9.09
C ASP A 222 -11.89 5.17 7.93
N ILE A 223 -12.44 3.96 7.87
CA ILE A 223 -11.95 2.87 7.00
C ILE A 223 -12.56 2.94 5.61
N SER A 224 -13.58 3.76 5.37
CA SER A 224 -14.33 3.72 4.12
C SER A 224 -13.44 3.90 2.86
N ILE A 225 -13.43 2.87 2.00
CA ILE A 225 -12.62 2.85 0.76
C ILE A 225 -13.00 3.98 -0.18
N ASN A 226 -14.28 4.36 -0.16
CA ASN A 226 -14.90 5.23 -1.14
C ASN A 226 -14.94 6.70 -0.75
N GLN A 227 -14.19 7.10 0.27
CA GLN A 227 -14.05 8.52 0.44
C GLN A 227 -13.10 9.05 -0.63
N ASN A 228 -13.73 9.56 -1.70
CA ASN A 228 -13.38 10.88 -2.23
C ASN A 228 -13.36 11.89 -1.06
N ILE A 229 -12.45 11.73 -0.09
CA ILE A 229 -12.08 12.80 0.83
C ILE A 229 -11.39 13.78 -0.09
N ARG A 230 -12.19 14.66 -0.69
CA ARG A 230 -11.60 15.82 -1.29
C ARG A 230 -10.90 16.56 -0.15
N PRO A 231 -9.62 16.87 -0.31
CA PRO A 231 -8.97 17.87 0.51
C PRO A 231 -9.87 19.06 0.73
N PHE A 232 -9.85 19.63 1.92
CA PHE A 232 -10.19 21.03 2.02
C PHE A 232 -9.15 21.90 1.30
N PHE A 233 -7.87 21.49 1.33
CA PHE A 233 -6.76 22.25 0.76
C PHE A 233 -5.84 21.33 -0.03
N ASN A 234 -5.65 21.63 -1.32
CA ASN A 234 -4.65 20.97 -2.15
C ASN A 234 -3.24 21.36 -1.69
N TYR A 235 -2.41 20.38 -1.28
CA TYR A 235 -1.06 20.62 -0.76
C TYR A 235 -0.18 21.41 -1.74
N ASN A 236 -0.26 21.10 -3.04
CA ASN A 236 0.51 21.80 -4.07
C ASN A 236 0.14 23.29 -4.19
N LYS A 237 -0.97 23.73 -3.60
CA LYS A 237 -1.37 25.15 -3.51
C LYS A 237 -1.02 25.83 -2.18
N ILE A 238 -0.64 25.08 -1.15
CA ILE A 238 -0.39 25.61 0.21
C ILE A 238 0.70 26.68 0.21
N ASN A 239 1.70 26.55 -0.67
CA ASN A 239 2.85 27.46 -0.71
C ASN A 239 2.72 28.61 -1.71
N SER A 240 1.68 28.62 -2.56
CA SER A 240 1.61 29.59 -3.67
C SER A 240 0.45 30.57 -3.55
N HIS A 241 -0.70 30.20 -2.99
CA HIS A 241 -1.87 31.08 -2.98
C HIS A 241 -2.80 30.84 -1.76
N PRO A 242 -3.43 31.89 -1.22
CA PRO A 242 -4.56 31.74 -0.30
C PRO A 242 -5.70 30.91 -0.90
N PHE A 243 -6.32 30.10 -0.08
CA PHE A 243 -7.54 29.35 -0.40
C PHE A 243 -8.76 30.22 -0.17
N CYS A 244 -9.41 30.62 -1.25
CA CYS A 244 -10.63 31.44 -1.24
C CYS A 244 -11.88 30.58 -1.49
N ASP A 245 -13.07 31.19 -1.38
CA ASP A 245 -14.36 30.56 -1.66
C ASP A 245 -14.65 29.33 -0.77
N LEU A 246 -14.33 29.48 0.52
CA LEU A 246 -14.45 28.43 1.52
C LEU A 246 -15.90 27.98 1.71
N GLU A 247 -16.09 26.65 1.74
CA GLU A 247 -17.39 26.04 2.04
C GLU A 247 -17.90 26.47 3.42
N LYS A 248 -19.23 26.55 3.59
CA LYS A 248 -19.87 27.06 4.81
C LYS A 248 -19.40 26.34 6.08
N ASN A 249 -19.30 25.01 6.04
CA ASN A 249 -18.81 24.19 7.14
C ASN A 249 -17.37 24.54 7.55
N VAL A 250 -16.48 24.83 6.59
CA VAL A 250 -15.09 25.27 6.87
C VAL A 250 -15.08 26.63 7.54
N ARG A 251 -15.92 27.55 7.05
CA ARG A 251 -16.05 28.89 7.63
C ARG A 251 -16.55 28.83 9.07
N GLU A 252 -17.56 27.99 9.32
CA GLU A 252 -18.11 27.77 10.67
C GLU A 252 -17.09 27.12 11.60
N PHE A 253 -16.36 26.10 11.12
CA PHE A 253 -15.33 25.42 11.90
C PHE A 253 -14.21 26.33 12.37
N LEU A 254 -13.65 27.12 11.44
CA LEU A 254 -12.57 28.05 11.71
C LEU A 254 -13.07 29.35 12.33
N ASN A 255 -14.38 29.46 12.58
CA ASN A 255 -15.04 30.66 13.09
C ASN A 255 -14.64 31.93 12.33
N LEU A 256 -14.70 31.85 11.00
CA LEU A 256 -14.27 32.95 10.11
C LEU A 256 -15.31 34.07 10.12
N GLY A 257 -14.82 35.30 10.27
CA GLY A 257 -15.66 36.49 10.13
C GLY A 257 -16.32 36.57 8.74
N PRO A 258 -17.46 37.28 8.61
CA PRO A 258 -18.20 37.37 7.35
C PRO A 258 -17.37 37.96 6.20
N ASN A 259 -16.38 38.80 6.52
CA ASN A 259 -15.52 39.46 5.54
C ASN A 259 -14.28 38.63 5.14
N VAL A 260 -13.98 37.55 5.87
CA VAL A 260 -12.85 36.69 5.56
C VAL A 260 -13.24 35.78 4.41
N LYS A 261 -12.73 36.04 3.20
CA LYS A 261 -13.03 35.23 2.02
C LYS A 261 -12.02 34.12 1.79
N CYS A 262 -10.82 34.29 2.33
CA CYS A 262 -9.70 33.41 2.08
C CYS A 262 -8.96 33.06 3.37
N ILE A 263 -8.26 31.94 3.36
CA ILE A 263 -7.29 31.53 4.38
C ILE A 263 -6.00 31.11 3.71
N GLY A 264 -4.87 31.26 4.39
CA GLY A 264 -3.56 30.97 3.80
C GLY A 264 -2.61 30.37 4.82
N PHE A 265 -1.67 29.58 4.34
CA PHE A 265 -0.61 29.05 5.17
C PHE A 265 0.64 29.93 5.08
N LYS A 266 1.36 30.07 6.19
CA LYS A 266 2.76 30.52 6.18
C LYS A 266 3.61 29.54 6.97
N HIS A 267 4.80 29.24 6.44
CA HIS A 267 5.83 28.48 7.13
C HIS A 267 6.84 29.43 7.76
N LYS A 268 7.14 29.23 9.05
CA LYS A 268 8.29 29.85 9.71
C LYS A 268 9.42 28.84 9.74
N ALA A 269 10.42 29.05 8.88
CA ALA A 269 11.53 28.12 8.71
C ALA A 269 12.33 27.86 9.99
N TYR A 270 12.51 28.87 10.85
CA TYR A 270 13.41 28.78 12.03
C TYR A 270 12.97 27.74 13.07
N ASN A 271 11.67 27.59 13.28
CA ASN A 271 11.09 26.64 14.24
C ASN A 271 10.26 25.55 13.56
N ASN A 272 10.28 25.53 12.23
CA ASN A 272 9.51 24.62 11.41
C ASN A 272 8.02 24.62 11.78
N GLU A 273 7.46 25.80 12.04
CA GLU A 273 6.04 25.94 12.37
C GLU A 273 5.24 26.36 11.13
N TRP A 274 4.08 25.75 10.96
CA TRP A 274 3.09 26.21 9.99
C TRP A 274 2.01 26.99 10.72
N PHE A 275 1.47 28.00 10.07
CA PHE A 275 0.40 28.82 10.60
C PHE A 275 -0.68 28.94 9.54
N LEU A 276 -1.93 28.67 9.93
CA LEU A 276 -3.10 28.99 9.12
C LEU A 276 -3.57 30.39 9.51
N TYR A 277 -3.77 31.26 8.53
CA TYR A 277 -4.21 32.62 8.70
C TYR A 277 -5.54 32.91 8.02
N GLU A 278 -6.29 33.86 8.55
CA GLU A 278 -7.25 34.64 7.77
C GLU A 278 -6.49 35.47 6.72
N VAL A 279 -7.01 35.51 5.50
CA VAL A 279 -6.50 36.38 4.44
C VAL A 279 -7.59 37.35 4.01
N VAL A 280 -7.34 38.63 4.23
CA VAL A 280 -8.26 39.74 3.93
C VAL A 280 -7.54 40.69 2.98
N GLU A 281 -8.11 40.90 1.80
CA GLU A 281 -7.52 41.77 0.77
C GLU A 281 -6.07 41.38 0.38
N GLY A 282 -5.76 40.08 0.46
CA GLY A 282 -4.43 39.54 0.16
C GLY A 282 -3.46 39.54 1.35
N GLU A 283 -3.82 40.21 2.45
CA GLU A 283 -2.99 40.31 3.65
C GLU A 283 -3.34 39.22 4.67
N TYR A 284 -2.31 38.68 5.33
CA TYR A 284 -2.44 37.65 6.36
C TYR A 284 -2.68 38.32 7.72
N THR A 285 -3.92 38.36 8.18
CA THR A 285 -4.33 39.27 9.27
C THR A 285 -4.40 38.61 10.65
N LYS A 286 -4.87 37.37 10.74
CA LYS A 286 -5.12 36.68 12.01
C LYS A 286 -4.74 35.22 11.94
N ILE A 287 -3.98 34.73 12.92
CA ILE A 287 -3.66 33.30 13.07
C ILE A 287 -4.92 32.57 13.53
N LEU A 288 -5.36 31.62 12.72
CA LEU A 288 -6.47 30.71 13.02
C LEU A 288 -5.97 29.47 13.75
N ALA A 289 -4.82 28.94 13.31
CA ALA A 289 -4.21 27.76 13.89
C ALA A 289 -2.69 27.83 13.77
N THR A 290 -2.01 27.28 14.77
CA THR A 290 -0.58 27.02 14.74
C THR A 290 -0.38 25.52 14.67
N PHE A 291 0.51 25.06 13.79
CA PHE A 291 0.91 23.68 13.67
C PHE A 291 2.40 23.58 13.97
N LEU A 292 2.74 22.86 15.02
CA LEU A 292 4.12 22.44 15.26
C LEU A 292 4.40 21.33 14.26
N SER A 293 5.24 21.61 13.26
CA SER A 293 5.68 20.54 12.37
C SER A 293 6.61 19.64 13.17
N GLY A 294 6.08 18.52 13.64
CA GLY A 294 6.91 17.39 14.04
C GLY A 294 7.56 16.79 12.80
N MET A 295 8.47 17.52 12.13
CA MET A 295 9.24 16.93 11.04
C MET A 295 10.41 16.15 11.64
N ASN A 296 10.25 14.84 11.68
CA ASN A 296 11.03 14.09 10.72
C ASN A 296 10.16 13.90 9.47
N THR A 297 10.23 14.84 8.52
CA THR A 297 9.99 14.51 7.11
C THR A 297 11.24 13.79 6.62
N SER A 298 11.51 12.64 7.21
CA SER A 298 12.12 11.60 6.42
C SER A 298 11.03 11.15 5.46
N SER A 299 10.97 11.81 4.30
CA SER A 299 10.43 11.17 3.11
C SER A 299 11.31 9.96 2.86
N PHE A 300 11.03 8.88 3.58
CA PHE A 300 11.58 7.60 3.23
C PHE A 300 10.77 7.20 2.01
N THR A 301 11.32 7.48 0.83
CA THR A 301 11.03 6.65 -0.32
C THR A 301 11.27 5.22 0.14
N SER A 302 10.24 4.37 0.17
CA SER A 302 10.45 2.94 0.12
C SER A 302 11.22 2.67 -1.15
N ILE A 303 12.48 2.33 -0.95
CA ILE A 303 13.39 2.12 -2.04
C ILE A 303 13.18 0.68 -2.53
N VAL A 304 12.67 0.52 -3.74
CA VAL A 304 12.67 -0.74 -4.48
C VAL A 304 14.05 -0.93 -5.10
N GLY A 305 14.87 -1.76 -4.47
CA GLY A 305 16.11 -2.25 -5.05
C GLY A 305 15.84 -3.44 -5.96
N ILE A 306 16.37 -3.43 -7.18
CA ILE A 306 16.33 -4.59 -8.08
C ILE A 306 17.74 -5.21 -8.11
N TRP A 307 17.87 -6.43 -7.64
CA TRP A 307 19.03 -7.26 -7.92
C TRP A 307 18.91 -7.83 -9.33
N VAL A 308 19.97 -7.70 -10.12
CA VAL A 308 20.01 -8.13 -11.53
C VAL A 308 20.92 -9.37 -11.64
N PRO A 309 20.38 -10.58 -11.84
CA PRO A 309 21.15 -11.80 -12.09
C PRO A 309 22.05 -11.67 -13.33
N GLU A 310 23.06 -12.51 -13.50
CA GLU A 310 23.90 -12.50 -14.72
C GLU A 310 23.18 -13.16 -15.91
N GLU A 311 22.30 -14.11 -15.62
CA GLU A 311 21.53 -14.92 -16.57
C GLU A 311 20.32 -14.19 -17.18
N GLN A 312 19.98 -13.01 -16.67
CA GLN A 312 18.84 -12.22 -17.13
C GLN A 312 19.04 -11.64 -18.54
N THR A 313 17.94 -11.39 -19.23
CA THR A 313 17.94 -10.91 -20.64
C THR A 313 17.32 -9.53 -20.84
N LEU A 314 16.81 -8.92 -19.79
CA LEU A 314 16.07 -7.65 -19.83
C LEU A 314 16.97 -6.42 -19.81
N PHE A 315 18.04 -6.45 -19.02
CA PHE A 315 18.98 -5.36 -18.84
C PHE A 315 20.31 -5.64 -19.55
N PRO A 316 21.02 -4.61 -20.04
CA PRO A 316 22.36 -4.79 -20.62
C PRO A 316 23.33 -5.44 -19.64
N LYS A 317 24.26 -6.28 -20.11
CA LYS A 317 25.23 -6.99 -19.25
C LYS A 317 26.14 -6.09 -18.41
N ASN A 318 26.29 -4.82 -18.80
CA ASN A 318 27.08 -3.82 -18.07
C ASN A 318 26.24 -3.01 -17.06
N TYR A 319 25.02 -3.47 -16.77
CA TYR A 319 24.12 -2.76 -15.87
C TYR A 319 24.54 -2.95 -14.41
N SER A 320 25.16 -1.91 -13.83
CA SER A 320 25.32 -1.80 -12.39
C SER A 320 23.99 -1.35 -11.80
N GLY A 321 23.38 -2.20 -10.96
CA GLY A 321 22.01 -2.04 -10.43
C GLY A 321 21.61 -0.59 -10.11
N LYS A 322 20.42 -0.19 -10.56
CA LYS A 322 19.78 1.07 -10.15
C LYS A 322 18.78 0.82 -9.05
N THR A 323 18.52 1.88 -8.33
CA THR A 323 17.59 1.91 -7.23
C THR A 323 16.33 2.68 -7.67
N LEU A 324 15.15 2.08 -7.51
CA LEU A 324 13.87 2.74 -7.77
C LEU A 324 13.31 3.24 -6.44
N GLY A 325 12.86 4.49 -6.38
CA GLY A 325 12.16 5.01 -5.20
C GLY A 325 10.65 4.92 -5.41
N ALA A 326 9.93 4.26 -4.51
CA ALA A 326 8.49 4.44 -4.32
C ALA A 326 8.30 5.33 -3.10
N ASN A 327 7.45 6.35 -3.12
CA ASN A 327 7.16 7.12 -1.91
C ASN A 327 6.17 6.36 -1.05
N CYS A 328 6.63 5.50 -0.13
CA CYS A 328 5.74 4.97 0.90
C CYS A 328 5.48 6.06 1.96
N HIS A 329 4.46 6.86 1.69
CA HIS A 329 3.75 7.78 2.59
C HIS A 329 4.62 8.45 3.66
N SER A 330 5.01 9.69 3.40
CA SER A 330 5.25 10.63 4.48
C SER A 330 3.90 11.10 5.03
N ARG A 331 3.50 10.59 6.19
CA ARG A 331 2.41 11.15 6.97
C ARG A 331 2.97 12.31 7.79
N MET A 332 2.52 13.53 7.52
CA MET A 332 2.90 14.67 8.33
C MET A 332 1.83 14.83 9.42
N THR A 333 2.08 14.23 10.58
CA THR A 333 1.26 14.49 11.76
C THR A 333 1.79 15.76 12.40
N ALA A 334 1.04 16.86 12.27
CA ALA A 334 1.35 18.10 12.98
C ALA A 334 0.37 18.28 14.15
N PHE A 335 0.91 18.71 15.28
CA PHE A 335 0.12 19.03 16.46
C PHE A 335 -0.25 20.50 16.39
N GLY A 336 -1.54 20.80 16.50
CA GLY A 336 -1.99 22.17 16.43
C GLY A 336 -3.09 22.51 17.41
N SER A 337 -3.15 23.78 17.79
CA SER A 337 -4.26 24.38 18.51
C SER A 337 -4.97 25.35 17.57
N ILE A 338 -6.30 25.30 17.58
CA ILE A 338 -7.13 26.31 16.93
C ILE A 338 -7.53 27.31 18.00
N ASN A 339 -7.31 28.60 17.74
CA ASN A 339 -7.75 29.67 18.62
C ASN A 339 -9.28 29.83 18.48
N SER A 340 -10.02 29.08 19.28
CA SER A 340 -11.45 29.25 19.44
C SER A 340 -11.73 30.49 20.30
N THR A 341 -12.74 31.28 19.95
CA THR A 341 -13.22 32.40 20.78
C THR A 341 -13.90 31.92 22.07
N THR A 342 -14.19 30.62 22.20
CA THR A 342 -14.57 30.00 23.47
C THR A 342 -13.30 29.76 24.28
N SER A 343 -13.26 30.15 25.55
CA SER A 343 -12.11 30.16 26.47
C SER A 343 -11.36 28.83 26.72
N GLU A 344 -11.56 27.82 25.90
CA GLU A 344 -10.86 26.53 25.91
C GLU A 344 -10.00 26.42 24.66
N ASN A 345 -8.68 26.43 24.85
CA ASN A 345 -7.75 25.99 23.83
C ASN A 345 -8.01 24.50 23.57
N LYS A 346 -8.54 24.19 22.38
CA LYS A 346 -8.79 22.82 21.96
C LYS A 346 -7.59 22.32 21.15
N THR A 347 -6.99 21.23 21.62
CA THR A 347 -5.94 20.52 20.88
C THR A 347 -6.60 19.69 19.78
N PHE A 348 -6.15 19.86 18.55
CA PHE A 348 -6.60 19.08 17.41
C PHE A 348 -5.43 18.26 16.87
N TYR A 349 -5.76 17.08 16.35
CA TYR A 349 -4.82 16.28 15.60
C TYR A 349 -5.07 16.56 14.12
N PHE A 350 -4.00 16.69 13.37
CA PHE A 350 -4.09 16.75 11.92
C PHE A 350 -3.18 15.66 11.38
N ASP A 351 -3.72 14.90 10.42
CA ASP A 351 -2.88 14.15 9.52
C ASP A 351 -2.92 14.85 8.17
N LEU A 352 -1.74 15.28 7.72
CA LEU A 352 -1.51 15.52 6.30
C LEU A 352 -1.33 14.16 5.65
N ASP A 353 -2.31 13.76 4.85
CA ASP A 353 -2.09 12.69 3.90
C ASP A 353 -1.64 13.33 2.58
N LEU A 354 -0.32 13.34 2.37
CA LEU A 354 0.32 13.91 1.19
C LEU A 354 -0.10 13.19 -0.11
N PHE A 355 -0.76 12.03 -0.03
CA PHE A 355 -1.20 11.26 -1.20
C PHE A 355 -2.50 11.72 -1.85
N ALA A 356 -3.32 12.46 -1.13
CA ALA A 356 -4.65 12.82 -1.64
C ALA A 356 -4.78 14.31 -1.98
N ASP A 357 -3.66 15.05 -1.97
CA ASP A 357 -3.67 16.50 -1.84
C ASP A 357 -4.40 16.92 -0.54
N THR A 358 -4.63 16.03 0.45
CA THR A 358 -5.70 16.17 1.48
C THR A 358 -5.20 16.62 2.85
N VAL A 359 -5.75 17.73 3.33
CA VAL A 359 -5.74 18.11 4.75
C VAL A 359 -7.02 17.60 5.41
N ILE A 360 -6.90 16.66 6.36
CA ILE A 360 -8.01 16.17 7.19
C ILE A 360 -7.80 16.64 8.63
N PHE A 361 -8.80 17.32 9.18
CA PHE A 361 -8.81 17.69 10.60
C PHE A 361 -9.41 16.54 11.41
N PHE A 362 -8.74 16.12 12.48
CA PHE A 362 -9.22 15.11 13.41
C PHE A 362 -9.47 15.71 14.80
N ARG A 363 -10.52 15.24 15.47
CA ARG A 363 -10.81 15.49 16.88
C ARG A 363 -10.92 14.15 17.59
N ASN A 364 -10.03 13.90 18.55
CA ASN A 364 -9.98 12.64 19.30
C ASN A 364 -9.95 11.40 18.39
N GLY A 365 -9.15 11.41 17.32
CA GLY A 365 -9.06 10.30 16.36
C GLY A 365 -10.14 10.26 15.27
N HIS A 366 -11.20 11.07 15.37
CA HIS A 366 -12.27 11.09 14.36
C HIS A 366 -12.14 12.27 13.40
N PRO A 367 -12.30 12.09 12.07
CA PRO A 367 -12.29 13.19 11.13
C PRO A 367 -13.47 14.14 11.41
N ILE A 368 -13.20 15.43 11.50
CA ILE A 368 -14.22 16.46 11.81
C ILE A 368 -15.01 16.82 10.55
N PHE A 369 -14.41 16.67 9.36
CA PHE A 369 -15.04 16.98 8.08
C PHE A 369 -14.68 15.96 7.02
N THR A 370 -15.70 15.28 6.50
CA THR A 370 -15.64 14.50 5.27
C THR A 370 -16.73 15.05 4.35
N ARG A 371 -16.37 15.49 3.13
CA ARG A 371 -17.37 15.85 2.13
C ARG A 371 -17.82 14.55 1.44
N HIS A 372 -18.94 13.99 1.86
CA HIS A 372 -19.58 12.92 1.10
C HIS A 372 -20.19 13.51 -0.18
N VAL A 373 -19.51 13.33 -1.32
CA VAL A 373 -20.16 13.55 -2.61
C VAL A 373 -20.98 12.32 -2.91
N PHE A 374 -22.27 12.34 -2.56
CA PHE A 374 -23.21 11.44 -3.18
C PHE A 374 -23.25 11.78 -4.67
N SER A 375 -22.65 10.93 -5.50
CA SER A 375 -23.03 10.84 -6.91
C SER A 375 -24.53 10.61 -6.93
N LYS A 376 -25.33 11.62 -7.31
CA LYS A 376 -26.70 11.38 -7.76
C LYS A 376 -26.58 10.39 -8.91
N LYS A 377 -26.95 9.13 -8.67
CA LYS A 377 -27.35 8.24 -9.75
C LYS A 377 -28.50 8.94 -10.47
N ASN A 378 -28.30 9.29 -11.73
CA ASN A 378 -29.40 9.61 -12.64
C ASN A 378 -30.24 8.35 -12.85
#